data_AF-A0A7X0LT61-F1
#
_entry.id   AF-A0A7X0LT61-F1
#
_cell.length_a   1.000
_cell.length_b   1.000
_cell.length_c   1.000
_cell.angle_alpha   90.00
_cell.angle_beta   90.00
_cell.angle_gamma   90.00
#
_symmetry.space_group_name_H-M   'P 1'
#
loop_
_entity.id
_entity.type
_entity.pdbx_description
1 polymer ?
#
loop_
_entity_poly.entity_id
_entity_poly.type
_entity_poly.pdbx_seq_one_letter_code
_entity_poly.pdbx_strand_id
1 'polypeptide(L)'
;MEREPYLSDLSDEQWALIEPMITAWKLNRVARSATGDPGSCDLREIVNAIFYQNRTGCQWRLLPHLPAWSAVYYYFGLWREDGLDQRIQELLRCQVRERARRLEDPSLVIIDTQSVRAAAGVPRTTTGLDANKKV
;
A
#
# COMPACT_ATOMS: atom_id res chain seq x y z
N MET A 1 -9.90 -1.28 23.43
CA MET A 1 -10.96 -2.24 23.06
C MET A 1 -10.47 -2.90 21.78
N GLU A 2 -10.17 -4.19 21.82
CA GLU A 2 -9.70 -4.90 20.63
C GLU A 2 -10.83 -4.92 19.59
N ARG A 3 -10.52 -4.53 18.36
CA ARG A 3 -11.50 -4.53 17.28
C ARG A 3 -11.69 -5.94 16.75
N GLU A 4 -12.85 -6.20 16.14
CA GLU A 4 -13.07 -7.45 15.43
C GLU A 4 -12.16 -7.50 14.18
N PRO A 5 -11.38 -8.58 13.97
CA PRO A 5 -10.52 -8.71 12.80
C PRO A 5 -11.34 -8.94 11.52
N TYR A 6 -10.84 -8.42 10.41
CA TYR A 6 -11.37 -8.74 9.09
C TYR A 6 -10.60 -9.89 8.45
N LEU A 7 -11.23 -10.63 7.53
CA LEU A 7 -10.55 -11.67 6.74
C LEU A 7 -9.40 -11.14 5.86
N SER A 8 -9.37 -9.82 5.62
CA SER A 8 -8.29 -9.15 4.91
C SER A 8 -7.09 -8.79 5.78
N ASP A 9 -7.19 -8.98 7.10
CA ASP A 9 -6.14 -8.62 8.03
C ASP A 9 -4.95 -9.56 7.91
N LEU A 10 -3.78 -9.00 8.17
CA LEU A 10 -2.54 -9.75 8.20
C LEU A 10 -2.50 -10.68 9.41
N SER A 11 -2.10 -11.94 9.18
CA SER A 11 -1.63 -12.80 10.27
C SER A 11 -0.34 -12.25 10.88
N ASP A 12 0.02 -12.72 12.08
CA ASP A 12 1.26 -12.30 12.74
C ASP A 12 2.49 -12.69 11.90
N GLU A 13 2.47 -13.86 11.26
CA GLU A 13 3.55 -14.32 10.39
C GLU A 13 3.68 -13.46 9.14
N GLN A 14 2.56 -13.03 8.56
CA GLN A 14 2.58 -12.14 7.41
C GLN A 14 3.05 -10.73 7.79
N TRP A 15 2.61 -10.23 8.95
CA TRP A 15 3.07 -8.96 9.49
C TRP A 15 4.58 -8.95 9.72
N ALA A 16 5.12 -10.02 10.30
CA ALA A 16 6.56 -10.16 10.57
C ALA A 16 7.45 -10.03 9.31
N LEU A 17 6.92 -10.30 8.11
CA LEU A 17 7.67 -10.13 6.85
C LEU A 17 7.88 -8.66 6.46
N ILE A 18 6.96 -7.78 6.85
CA ILE A 18 6.94 -6.37 6.40
C ILE A 18 7.18 -5.37 7.54
N GLU A 19 6.90 -5.77 8.78
CA GLU A 19 7.06 -4.97 9.98
C GLU A 19 8.45 -4.31 10.10
N PRO A 20 9.58 -5.01 9.84
CA PRO A 20 10.89 -4.39 9.98
C PRO A 20 11.08 -3.19 9.03
N MET A 21 10.57 -3.29 7.80
CA MET A 21 10.67 -2.22 6.80
C MET A 21 9.81 -1.02 7.20
N ILE A 22 8.59 -1.27 7.67
CA ILE A 22 7.65 -0.24 8.13
C ILE A 22 8.20 0.46 9.38
N THR A 23 8.77 -0.30 10.31
CA THR A 23 9.40 0.21 11.54
C THR A 23 10.61 1.06 11.22
N ALA A 24 11.52 0.56 10.36
CA ALA A 24 12.67 1.33 9.90
C ALA A 24 12.25 2.62 9.19
N TRP A 25 11.19 2.57 8.37
CA TRP A 25 10.62 3.77 7.76
C TRP A 25 10.11 4.77 8.81
N LYS A 26 9.35 4.30 9.81
CA LYS A 26 8.82 5.15 10.90
C LYS A 26 9.95 5.83 11.66
N LEU A 27 10.98 5.09 12.06
CA LEU A 27 12.15 5.64 12.77
C LEU A 27 12.88 6.71 11.93
N ASN A 28 13.12 6.44 10.65
CA ASN A 28 13.74 7.40 9.75
C ASN A 28 12.89 8.66 9.57
N ARG A 29 11.57 8.53 9.53
CA ARG A 29 10.66 9.68 9.45
C ARG A 29 10.70 10.52 10.73
N VAL A 30 10.69 9.88 11.89
CA VAL A 30 10.78 10.54 13.20
C VAL A 30 12.07 11.33 13.33
N ALA A 31 13.19 10.75 12.92
CA ALA A 31 14.49 11.42 12.92
C ALA A 31 14.52 12.69 12.05
N ARG A 32 13.67 12.77 11.01
CA ARG A 32 13.52 13.96 10.15
C ARG A 32 12.44 14.93 10.62
N SER A 33 11.63 14.56 11.61
CA SER A 33 10.53 15.39 12.11
C SER A 33 11.06 16.47 13.04
N ALA A 34 10.64 17.72 12.84
CA ALA A 34 11.01 18.84 13.71
C ALA A 34 10.57 18.63 15.17
N THR A 35 9.49 17.88 15.38
CA THR A 35 8.95 17.58 16.72
C THR A 35 9.50 16.28 17.30
N GLY A 36 10.06 15.39 16.46
CA GLY A 36 10.47 14.04 16.88
C GLY A 36 9.30 13.14 17.33
N ASP A 37 8.05 13.54 17.07
CA ASP A 37 6.87 12.76 17.45
C ASP A 37 6.65 11.59 16.46
N PRO A 38 6.65 10.33 16.94
CA PRO A 38 6.31 9.15 16.13
C PRO A 38 4.86 9.10 15.66
N GLY A 39 3.97 9.88 16.26
CA GLY A 39 2.53 9.74 16.09
C GLY A 39 1.99 8.45 16.74
N SER A 40 0.74 8.50 17.14
CA SER A 40 0.05 7.44 17.90
C SER A 40 -0.55 6.32 17.03
N CYS A 41 -0.49 6.43 15.70
CA CYS A 41 -1.10 5.45 14.81
C CYS A 41 -0.36 4.10 14.88
N ASP A 42 -1.12 3.03 15.10
CA ASP A 42 -0.67 1.66 14.90
C ASP A 42 -0.52 1.40 13.38
N LEU A 43 0.71 1.14 12.94
CA LEU A 43 1.00 0.97 11.51
C LEU A 43 0.52 -0.38 10.96
N ARG A 44 0.36 -1.40 11.81
CA ARG A 44 -0.27 -2.66 11.37
C ARG A 44 -1.72 -2.42 10.98
N GLU A 45 -2.40 -1.62 11.78
CA GLU A 45 -3.80 -1.24 11.54
C GLU A 45 -3.97 -0.38 10.29
N ILE A 46 -3.00 0.47 9.96
CA ILE A 46 -2.96 1.19 8.68
C ILE A 46 -2.83 0.18 7.52
N VAL A 47 -1.96 -0.81 7.61
CA VAL A 47 -1.81 -1.83 6.56
C VAL A 47 -3.08 -2.68 6.42
N ASN A 48 -3.66 -3.13 7.53
CA ASN A 48 -4.94 -3.85 7.54
C ASN A 48 -6.04 -3.04 6.85
N ALA A 49 -6.11 -1.73 7.12
CA ALA A 49 -7.08 -0.86 6.48
C ALA A 49 -6.86 -0.70 4.97
N ILE A 50 -5.60 -0.58 4.52
CA ILE A 50 -5.26 -0.56 3.09
C ILE A 50 -5.67 -1.89 2.42
N PHE A 51 -5.42 -3.02 3.09
CA PHE A 51 -5.77 -4.35 2.55
C PHE A 51 -7.28 -4.57 2.50
N TYR A 52 -8.01 -4.12 3.52
CA TYR A 52 -9.47 -4.12 3.50
C TYR A 52 -10.02 -3.28 2.35
N GLN A 53 -9.52 -2.05 2.19
CA GLN A 53 -9.93 -1.16 1.09
C GLN A 53 -9.63 -1.79 -0.27
N ASN A 54 -8.46 -2.38 -0.44
CA ASN A 54 -8.06 -3.07 -1.68
C ASN A 54 -8.97 -4.28 -1.97
N ARG A 55 -9.25 -5.11 -0.95
CA ARG A 55 -10.07 -6.31 -1.09
C ARG A 55 -11.53 -6.02 -1.42
N THR A 56 -12.10 -5.00 -0.79
CA THR A 56 -13.54 -4.70 -0.88
C THR A 56 -13.87 -3.64 -1.93
N GLY A 57 -12.91 -2.79 -2.29
CA GLY A 57 -13.13 -1.63 -3.13
C GLY A 57 -14.01 -0.56 -2.49
N CYS A 58 -14.21 -0.59 -1.17
CA CYS A 58 -15.05 0.41 -0.50
C CYS A 58 -14.47 1.82 -0.68
N GLN A 59 -15.34 2.82 -0.66
CA GLN A 59 -14.89 4.21 -0.63
C GLN A 59 -14.09 4.45 0.65
N TRP A 60 -12.99 5.20 0.57
CA TRP A 60 -12.14 5.53 1.73
C TRP A 60 -12.94 6.08 2.91
N ARG A 61 -13.90 6.97 2.66
CA ARG A 61 -14.77 7.57 3.70
C ARG A 61 -15.72 6.57 4.37
N LEU A 62 -15.89 5.39 3.78
CA LEU A 62 -16.73 4.30 4.27
C LEU A 62 -15.91 3.16 4.86
N LEU A 63 -14.62 3.40 5.18
CA LEU A 63 -13.87 2.47 6.00
C LEU A 63 -14.64 2.21 7.31
N PRO A 64 -14.76 0.94 7.74
CA PRO A 64 -15.58 0.54 8.87
C PRO A 64 -14.84 0.83 10.20
N HIS A 65 -14.83 -0.11 11.16
CA HIS A 65 -14.14 0.02 12.44
C HIS A 65 -12.59 -0.07 12.36
N LEU A 66 -12.02 0.47 11.29
CA LEU A 66 -10.59 0.61 11.04
C LEU A 66 -10.13 2.04 11.38
N PRO A 67 -8.81 2.33 11.40
CA PRO A 67 -8.33 3.69 11.62
C PRO A 67 -9.01 4.72 10.72
N ALA A 68 -9.11 5.96 11.20
CA ALA A 68 -9.75 7.04 10.47
C ALA A 68 -9.20 7.15 9.04
N TRP A 69 -10.10 7.23 8.06
CA TRP A 69 -9.74 7.19 6.64
C TRP A 69 -8.67 8.22 6.24
N SER A 70 -8.67 9.39 6.88
CA SER A 70 -7.69 10.44 6.64
C SER A 70 -6.28 10.03 7.06
N ALA A 71 -6.14 9.32 8.19
CA ALA A 71 -4.87 8.78 8.65
C ALA A 71 -4.39 7.65 7.72
N VAL A 72 -5.28 6.73 7.34
CA VAL A 72 -4.95 5.64 6.40
C VAL A 72 -4.48 6.21 5.07
N TYR A 73 -5.22 7.16 4.51
CA TYR A 73 -4.85 7.79 3.24
C TYR A 73 -3.55 8.61 3.34
N TYR A 74 -3.33 9.30 4.46
CA TYR A 74 -2.09 10.03 4.71
C TYR A 74 -0.87 9.09 4.68
N TYR A 75 -0.89 7.98 5.42
CA TYR A 75 0.22 7.02 5.39
C TYR A 75 0.36 6.34 4.02
N PHE A 76 -0.75 5.98 3.38
CA PHE A 76 -0.72 5.43 2.02
C PHE A 76 -0.01 6.39 1.04
N GLY A 77 -0.36 7.67 1.04
CA GLY A 77 0.29 8.68 0.20
C GLY A 77 1.79 8.80 0.47
N LEU A 78 2.18 8.88 1.74
CA LEU A 78 3.59 8.95 2.14
C LEU A 78 4.39 7.72 1.71
N TRP A 79 3.83 6.52 1.88
CA TRP A 79 4.51 5.30 1.49
C TRP A 79 4.66 5.18 -0.03
N ARG A 80 3.70 5.69 -0.79
CA ARG A 80 3.77 5.80 -2.26
C ARG A 80 4.83 6.79 -2.70
N GLU A 81 4.91 7.96 -2.06
CA GLU A 81 5.92 8.99 -2.35
C GLU A 81 7.33 8.52 -1.99
N ASP A 82 7.51 7.87 -0.84
CA ASP A 82 8.79 7.35 -0.38
C ASP A 82 9.15 5.99 -1.04
N GLY A 83 8.28 5.42 -1.87
CA GLY A 83 8.47 4.11 -2.51
C GLY A 83 8.61 2.94 -1.54
N LEU A 84 8.03 3.02 -0.34
CA LEU A 84 8.04 1.92 0.64
C LEU A 84 7.22 0.73 0.12
N ASP A 85 6.08 1.00 -0.51
CA ASP A 85 5.21 -0.02 -1.10
C ASP A 85 5.94 -0.85 -2.16
N GLN A 86 6.70 -0.19 -3.05
CA GLN A 86 7.48 -0.84 -4.10
C GLN A 86 8.58 -1.73 -3.51
N ARG A 87 9.30 -1.23 -2.50
CA ARG A 87 10.36 -2.00 -1.82
C ARG A 87 9.80 -3.24 -1.12
N ILE A 88 8.65 -3.11 -0.45
CA ILE A 88 7.96 -4.26 0.17
C ILE A 88 7.56 -5.27 -0.90
N GLN A 89 6.94 -4.81 -2.00
CA GLN A 89 6.53 -5.68 -3.10
C GLN A 89 7.71 -6.42 -3.72
N GLU A 90 8.82 -5.74 -3.94
CA GLU A 90 10.04 -6.32 -4.49
C GLU A 90 10.63 -7.39 -3.58
N LEU A 91 10.77 -7.11 -2.29
CA LEU A 91 11.27 -8.08 -1.31
C LEU A 91 10.38 -9.33 -1.26
N LEU A 92 9.07 -9.16 -1.21
CA LEU A 92 8.13 -10.28 -1.20
C LEU A 92 8.16 -11.07 -2.53
N ARG A 93 8.31 -10.37 -3.66
CA ARG A 93 8.47 -10.99 -4.98
C ARG A 93 9.73 -11.87 -5.03
N CYS A 94 10.87 -11.39 -4.53
CA CYS A 94 12.11 -12.17 -4.48
C CYS A 94 11.91 -13.43 -3.62
N GLN A 95 11.36 -13.31 -2.41
CA GLN A 95 11.11 -14.45 -1.52
C GLN A 95 10.20 -15.51 -2.15
N VAL A 96 9.11 -15.09 -2.81
CA VAL A 96 8.19 -16.03 -3.48
C VAL A 96 8.90 -16.79 -4.61
N ARG A 97 9.81 -16.13 -5.34
CA ARG A 97 10.56 -16.74 -6.43
C ARG A 97 11.61 -17.72 -5.93
N GLU A 98 12.36 -17.36 -4.89
CA GLU A 98 13.35 -18.23 -4.26
C GLU A 98 12.70 -19.49 -3.68
N ARG A 99 11.55 -19.35 -3.01
CA ARG A 99 10.75 -20.50 -2.52
C ARG A 99 10.31 -21.42 -3.66
N ALA A 100 10.08 -20.87 -4.84
CA ALA A 100 9.78 -21.62 -6.06
C ALA A 100 11.03 -22.14 -6.79
N ARG A 101 12.23 -22.02 -6.19
CA ARG A 101 13.54 -22.39 -6.76
C ARG A 101 13.83 -21.69 -8.09
N ARG A 102 13.44 -20.43 -8.20
CA ARG A 102 13.73 -19.54 -9.34
C ARG A 102 14.70 -18.44 -8.89
N LEU A 103 15.44 -17.87 -9.84
CA LEU A 103 16.26 -16.67 -9.61
C LEU A 103 15.39 -15.51 -9.10
N GLU A 104 15.94 -14.65 -8.26
CA GLU A 104 15.23 -13.48 -7.72
C GLU A 104 14.67 -12.60 -8.84
N ASP A 105 15.46 -12.38 -9.89
CA ASP A 105 15.03 -11.62 -11.05
C ASP A 105 14.31 -12.51 -12.08
N PRO A 106 13.17 -12.03 -12.61
CA PRO A 106 12.47 -12.74 -13.68
C PRO A 106 13.26 -12.69 -14.99
N SER A 107 13.26 -13.80 -15.71
CA SER A 107 13.79 -13.86 -17.09
C SER A 107 12.83 -13.27 -18.12
N LEU A 108 11.55 -13.10 -17.77
CA LEU A 108 10.49 -12.53 -18.61
C LEU A 108 9.56 -11.66 -17.75
N VAL A 109 9.26 -10.47 -18.24
CA VAL A 109 8.26 -9.57 -17.66
C VAL A 109 7.15 -9.35 -18.68
N ILE A 110 5.90 -9.63 -18.28
CA ILE A 110 4.71 -9.27 -19.07
C ILE A 110 4.23 -7.92 -18.56
N ILE A 111 4.25 -6.91 -19.42
CA ILE A 111 3.76 -5.57 -19.12
C ILE A 111 2.43 -5.42 -19.85
N ASP A 112 1.35 -5.30 -19.09
CA ASP A 112 0.04 -4.93 -19.61
C ASP A 112 -0.31 -3.51 -19.18
N THR A 113 -1.05 -2.80 -20.02
CA THR A 113 -1.52 -1.45 -19.70
C THR A 113 -3.04 -1.40 -19.80
N GLN A 114 -3.68 -0.95 -18.73
CA GLN A 114 -5.12 -0.68 -18.73
C GLN A 114 -5.39 0.82 -18.74
N SER A 115 -6.37 1.23 -19.54
CA SER A 115 -6.86 2.61 -19.54
C SER A 115 -8.14 2.66 -18.72
N VAL A 116 -8.26 3.66 -17.85
CA VAL A 116 -9.44 3.88 -17.01
C VAL A 116 -10.08 5.20 -17.39
N ARG A 117 -11.42 5.28 -17.34
CA ARG A 117 -12.12 6.55 -17.59
C ARG A 117 -11.79 7.52 -16.47
N ALA A 118 -11.18 8.64 -16.82
CA ALA A 118 -10.98 9.73 -15.88
C ALA A 118 -12.31 10.42 -15.55
N ALA A 119 -12.47 10.85 -14.29
CA ALA A 119 -13.60 11.69 -13.91
C ALA A 119 -13.50 13.05 -14.61
N ALA A 120 -14.65 13.69 -14.87
CA ALA A 120 -14.72 14.93 -15.66
C ALA A 120 -13.86 16.09 -15.10
N GLY A 121 -13.54 16.08 -13.80
CA GLY A 121 -12.74 17.12 -13.15
C GLY A 121 -11.22 16.89 -13.16
N VAL A 122 -10.72 15.78 -13.70
CA VAL A 122 -9.27 15.50 -13.70
C VAL A 122 -8.58 16.28 -14.83
N PRO A 123 -7.47 17.00 -14.56
CA PRO A 123 -6.78 17.79 -15.58
C PRO A 123 -6.34 16.96 -16.81
N ARG A 124 -6.45 17.56 -18.01
CA ARG A 124 -5.88 16.98 -19.25
C ARG A 124 -4.36 16.86 -19.22
N THR A 125 -3.68 17.62 -18.37
CA THR A 125 -2.22 17.50 -18.20
C THR A 125 -1.80 16.22 -17.50
N THR A 126 -2.72 15.57 -16.78
CA THR A 126 -2.49 14.30 -16.08
C THR A 126 -3.28 13.13 -16.66
N THR A 127 -3.98 13.34 -17.78
CA THR A 127 -4.81 12.32 -18.46
C THR A 127 -4.55 12.30 -19.96
N GLY A 128 -4.74 11.14 -20.60
CA GLY A 128 -4.52 10.96 -22.04
C GLY A 128 -5.76 10.37 -22.72
N LEU A 129 -5.85 10.54 -24.04
CA LEU A 129 -6.85 9.86 -24.86
C LEU A 129 -6.23 8.55 -25.38
N ASP A 130 -6.85 7.42 -25.04
CA ASP A 130 -6.54 6.13 -25.65
C ASP A 130 -7.65 5.77 -26.65
N ALA A 131 -7.54 6.30 -27.86
CA ALA A 131 -8.61 6.29 -28.87
C ALA A 131 -9.03 4.88 -29.34
N ASN A 132 -8.16 3.88 -29.16
CA ASN A 132 -8.44 2.50 -29.59
C ASN A 132 -8.98 1.61 -28.48
N LYS A 133 -9.06 2.08 -27.23
CA LYS A 133 -9.69 1.32 -26.14
C LYS A 133 -11.13 1.73 -25.94
N LYS A 134 -12.02 0.72 -26.02
CA LYS A 134 -13.40 0.82 -25.54
C LYS A 134 -13.37 0.63 -24.02
N VAL A 135 -13.13 1.72 -23.29
CA VAL A 135 -13.21 1.76 -21.82
C VAL A 135 -14.65 1.98 -21.40
#